data_AF-A0A3M6K2Y5-F1
#
_entry.id   AF-A0A3M6K2Y5-F1
#
_cell.length_a   1.000
_cell.length_b   1.000
_cell.length_c   1.000
_cell.angle_alpha   90.00
_cell.angle_beta   90.00
_cell.angle_gamma   90.00
#
_symmetry.space_group_name_H-M   'P 1'
#
loop_
_entity.id
_entity.type
_entity.pdbx_description
1 polymer ?
#
loop_
_entity_poly.entity_id
_entity_poly.type
_entity_poly.pdbx_seq_one_letter_code
_entity_poly.pdbx_strand_id
1 'polypeptide(L)'
;MLLRNNELSDNRKSKDAEDILSEFDSRIKPEPTPEPEPTPEPEPTPEPEPTPEPEPTPEPEPTPTPETSKPSEERDVIFVGTKPIMTYVSATLTQLSTRPTVTIKARGKRITQAVDVSQMIVKRMDSVGYLISDVRISSDSLTSQDGKQRNVSTMEIDISKE
;
A
#
# COMPACT_ATOMS: atom_id res chain seq x y z
N MET A 1 -19.46 41.48 -35.61
CA MET A 1 -19.97 40.12 -35.29
C MET A 1 -18.86 39.13 -35.60
N LEU A 2 -18.15 38.64 -34.57
CA LEU A 2 -17.52 37.30 -34.45
C LEU A 2 -16.48 37.34 -33.33
N LEU A 3 -16.84 36.68 -32.22
CA LEU A 3 -15.96 36.38 -31.09
C LEU A 3 -14.93 35.31 -31.48
N ARG A 4 -13.77 35.31 -30.81
CA ARG A 4 -13.12 34.07 -30.35
C ARG A 4 -12.22 34.36 -29.16
N ASN A 5 -12.70 33.94 -27.99
CA ASN A 5 -11.92 33.78 -26.77
C ASN A 5 -11.03 32.55 -26.94
N ASN A 6 -9.76 32.64 -26.56
CA ASN A 6 -8.85 31.50 -26.51
C ASN A 6 -8.83 30.95 -25.07
N GLU A 7 -9.24 29.71 -24.92
CA GLU A 7 -9.41 28.99 -23.67
C GLU A 7 -8.08 28.70 -22.95
N LEU A 8 -8.18 28.65 -21.62
CA LEU A 8 -7.17 28.12 -20.71
C LEU A 8 -7.06 26.60 -20.85
N SER A 9 -5.90 26.10 -21.24
CA SER A 9 -5.39 24.78 -20.86
C SER A 9 -4.51 24.94 -19.61
N ASP A 10 -4.37 24.01 -18.67
CA ASP A 10 -5.01 22.75 -18.34
C ASP A 10 -4.53 22.50 -16.90
N ASN A 11 -5.42 22.41 -15.92
CA ASN A 11 -5.06 21.88 -14.59
C ASN A 11 -6.03 20.77 -14.18
N ARG A 12 -6.23 19.81 -15.10
CA ARG A 12 -6.96 18.56 -14.86
C ARG A 12 -5.97 17.43 -14.66
N LYS A 13 -5.44 17.31 -13.44
CA LYS A 13 -4.74 16.10 -13.01
C LYS A 13 -5.16 15.77 -11.58
N SER A 14 -6.25 15.00 -11.44
CA SER A 14 -6.53 14.12 -10.28
C SER A 14 -7.93 13.49 -10.26
N LYS A 15 -8.88 13.88 -11.10
CA LYS A 15 -10.30 13.46 -10.94
C LYS A 15 -10.68 12.11 -11.57
N ASP A 16 -9.90 11.64 -12.54
CA ASP A 16 -10.25 10.45 -13.31
C ASP A 16 -10.29 9.18 -12.44
N ALA A 17 -9.43 9.09 -11.42
CA ALA A 17 -9.39 7.92 -10.54
C ALA A 17 -10.59 7.85 -9.58
N GLU A 18 -11.08 8.99 -9.08
CA GLU A 18 -12.23 9.04 -8.18
C GLU A 18 -13.53 8.71 -8.92
N ASP A 19 -13.70 9.23 -10.14
CA ASP A 19 -14.86 8.95 -10.99
C ASP A 19 -14.93 7.44 -11.33
N ILE A 20 -13.79 6.82 -11.67
CA ILE A 20 -13.70 5.38 -11.99
C ILE A 20 -14.08 4.49 -10.79
N LEU A 21 -13.67 4.85 -9.58
CA LEU A 21 -13.98 4.06 -8.38
C LEU A 21 -15.44 4.27 -7.92
N SER A 22 -15.98 5.47 -8.13
CA SER A 22 -17.36 5.82 -7.74
C SER A 22 -18.44 5.06 -8.53
N GLU A 23 -18.16 4.68 -9.79
CA GLU A 23 -19.11 3.93 -10.61
C GLU A 23 -19.41 2.54 -10.02
N PHE A 24 -18.43 1.94 -9.34
CA PHE A 24 -18.56 0.59 -8.76
C PHE A 24 -19.43 0.58 -7.49
N ASP A 25 -19.34 1.62 -6.65
CA ASP A 25 -20.11 1.74 -5.40
C ASP A 25 -21.60 2.03 -5.64
N SER A 26 -21.93 2.72 -6.73
CA SER A 26 -23.30 3.14 -7.02
C SER A 26 -24.31 2.00 -7.27
N ARG A 27 -23.84 0.80 -7.62
CA ARG A 27 -24.70 -0.35 -7.97
C ARG A 27 -25.17 -1.19 -6.77
N ILE A 28 -24.67 -0.94 -5.55
CA ILE A 28 -24.92 -1.80 -4.37
C ILE A 28 -25.71 -1.08 -3.25
N LYS A 29 -26.18 0.16 -3.46
CA LYS A 29 -26.73 0.96 -2.35
C LYS A 29 -28.11 0.46 -1.87
N PRO A 30 -28.26 -0.06 -0.63
CA PRO A 30 -29.56 -0.37 -0.06
C PRO A 30 -30.33 0.93 0.27
N GLU A 31 -31.66 0.88 0.20
CA GLU A 31 -32.54 2.01 0.54
C GLU A 31 -32.38 2.47 2.00
N PRO A 32 -32.52 3.77 2.31
CA PRO A 32 -32.33 4.29 3.65
C PRO A 32 -33.49 3.88 4.58
N THR A 33 -33.15 3.20 5.69
CA THR A 33 -34.02 3.03 6.86
C THR A 33 -34.22 4.36 7.59
N PRO A 34 -35.42 4.63 8.16
CA PRO A 34 -35.68 5.86 8.90
C PRO A 34 -34.76 6.00 10.12
N GLU A 35 -34.28 7.23 10.36
CA GLU A 35 -33.35 7.55 11.46
C GLU A 35 -34.06 7.53 12.83
N PRO A 36 -33.39 7.03 13.89
CA PRO A 36 -33.90 7.13 15.26
C PRO A 36 -33.88 8.59 15.77
N GLU A 37 -34.86 8.94 16.60
CA GLU A 37 -34.95 10.26 17.23
C GLU A 37 -33.74 10.57 18.14
N PRO A 38 -33.34 11.86 18.27
CA PRO A 38 -32.17 12.24 19.06
C PRO A 38 -32.40 12.04 20.55
N THR A 39 -31.51 11.27 21.19
CA THR A 39 -31.39 11.20 22.65
C THR A 39 -30.71 12.48 23.19
N PRO A 40 -31.09 12.97 24.38
CA PRO A 40 -30.47 14.14 24.99
C PRO A 40 -28.97 13.93 25.23
N GLU A 41 -28.18 14.98 24.98
CA GLU A 41 -26.73 14.94 25.15
C GLU A 41 -26.33 14.86 26.64
N PRO A 42 -25.29 14.09 26.97
CA PRO A 42 -24.73 14.05 28.31
C PRO A 42 -24.05 15.40 28.66
N GLU A 43 -24.16 15.81 29.92
CA GLU A 43 -23.48 17.00 30.43
C GLU A 43 -21.94 16.91 30.31
N PRO A 44 -21.24 18.03 30.08
CA PRO A 44 -19.80 18.05 29.95
C PRO A 44 -19.13 17.62 31.25
N THR A 45 -18.26 16.62 31.16
CA THR A 45 -17.36 16.24 32.25
C THR A 45 -16.19 17.23 32.33
N PRO A 46 -15.70 17.56 33.53
CA PRO A 46 -14.57 18.48 33.68
C PRO A 46 -13.33 17.95 32.98
N GLU A 47 -12.60 18.85 32.30
CA GLU A 47 -11.35 18.50 31.62
C GLU A 47 -10.27 18.07 32.63
N PRO A 48 -9.52 16.99 32.34
CA PRO A 48 -8.39 16.58 33.17
C PRO A 48 -7.29 17.64 33.12
N GLU A 49 -6.66 17.90 34.27
CA GLU A 49 -5.48 18.77 34.35
C GLU A 49 -4.33 18.25 33.47
N PRO A 50 -3.53 19.14 32.87
CA PRO A 50 -2.40 18.75 32.04
C PRO A 50 -1.35 18.02 32.89
N THR A 51 -1.13 16.75 32.59
CA THR A 51 0.03 16.01 33.09
C THR A 51 1.32 16.62 32.53
N PRO A 52 2.39 16.75 33.34
CA PRO A 52 3.67 17.28 32.88
C PRO A 52 4.22 16.45 31.71
N GLU A 53 4.78 17.14 30.72
CA GLU A 53 5.46 16.49 29.60
C GLU A 53 6.62 15.65 30.12
N PRO A 54 6.77 14.38 29.67
CA PRO A 54 7.94 13.59 29.99
C PRO A 54 9.19 14.25 29.40
N GLU A 55 10.27 14.30 30.18
CA GLU A 55 11.57 14.71 29.70
C GLU A 55 11.98 13.84 28.48
N PRO A 56 12.66 14.42 27.48
CA PRO A 56 13.11 13.66 26.32
C PRO A 56 14.08 12.56 26.76
N THR A 57 13.61 11.31 26.67
CA THR A 57 14.50 10.16 26.76
C THR A 57 15.52 10.22 25.63
N PRO A 58 16.82 9.97 25.89
CA PRO A 58 17.84 9.94 24.85
C PRO A 58 17.43 8.94 23.76
N GLU A 59 17.63 9.32 22.50
CA GLU A 59 17.45 8.42 21.36
C GLU A 59 18.23 7.12 21.62
N PRO A 60 17.61 5.94 21.48
CA PRO A 60 18.35 4.70 21.55
C PRO A 60 19.39 4.70 20.43
N GLU A 61 20.66 4.46 20.77
CA GLU A 61 21.68 4.15 19.78
C GLU A 61 21.16 3.05 18.84
N PRO A 62 21.45 3.12 17.53
CA PRO A 62 20.99 2.12 16.58
C PRO A 62 21.47 0.75 17.05
N THR A 63 20.52 -0.05 17.55
CA THR A 63 20.79 -1.43 17.91
C THR A 63 21.20 -2.13 16.62
N PRO A 64 22.37 -2.79 16.55
CA PRO A 64 22.73 -3.55 15.38
C PRO A 64 21.62 -4.56 15.12
N THR A 65 20.91 -4.38 14.01
CA THR A 65 19.96 -5.36 13.51
C THR A 65 20.66 -6.71 13.52
N PRO A 66 20.04 -7.78 14.07
CA PRO A 66 20.59 -9.10 13.87
C PRO A 66 20.63 -9.33 12.36
N GLU A 67 21.84 -9.46 11.82
CA GLU A 67 22.09 -10.01 10.50
C GLU A 67 21.57 -11.45 10.54
N THR A 68 20.29 -11.61 10.23
CA THR A 68 19.70 -12.93 9.99
C THR A 68 20.33 -13.46 8.71
N SER A 69 21.41 -14.21 8.91
CA SER A 69 21.81 -15.41 8.18
C SER A 69 21.15 -15.59 6.81
N LYS A 70 21.91 -15.25 5.76
CA LYS A 70 21.79 -15.99 4.49
C LYS A 70 22.27 -17.43 4.75
N PRO A 71 21.64 -18.41 4.10
CA PRO A 71 22.24 -18.86 2.86
C PRO A 71 21.35 -18.52 1.66
N SER A 72 22.02 -18.02 0.63
CA SER A 72 21.52 -17.81 -0.72
C SER A 72 21.00 -19.11 -1.33
N GLU A 73 19.72 -19.13 -1.68
CA GLU A 73 19.29 -19.70 -2.96
C GLU A 73 18.35 -18.69 -3.63
N GLU A 74 18.85 -18.08 -4.71
CA GLU A 74 18.12 -17.76 -5.94
C GLU A 74 16.61 -17.63 -5.84
N ARG A 75 16.11 -16.61 -5.14
CA ARG A 75 14.76 -16.16 -5.41
C ARG A 75 14.84 -14.69 -5.74
N ASP A 76 14.56 -14.40 -6.99
CA ASP A 76 14.24 -13.08 -7.49
C ASP A 76 12.90 -12.63 -6.90
N VAL A 77 12.61 -12.94 -5.63
CA VAL A 77 11.31 -12.80 -5.01
C VAL A 77 11.43 -12.06 -3.69
N ILE A 78 10.72 -10.95 -3.57
CA ILE A 78 10.56 -10.15 -2.36
C ILE A 78 9.18 -10.44 -1.76
N PHE A 79 9.15 -11.06 -0.57
CA PHE A 79 7.90 -11.33 0.14
C PHE A 79 7.45 -10.12 0.97
N VAL A 80 6.28 -9.56 0.66
CA VAL A 80 5.71 -8.42 1.37
C VAL A 80 4.86 -8.88 2.55
N GLY A 81 5.31 -8.52 3.75
CA GLY A 81 4.67 -8.77 5.03
C GLY A 81 4.36 -7.47 5.78
N THR A 82 4.54 -7.47 7.10
CA THR A 82 4.13 -6.37 7.99
C THR A 82 5.14 -5.22 8.12
N LYS A 83 6.36 -5.36 7.58
CA LYS A 83 7.39 -4.32 7.64
C LYS A 83 6.95 -3.04 6.89
N PRO A 84 7.56 -1.87 7.18
CA PRO A 84 7.28 -0.64 6.45
C PRO A 84 7.53 -0.78 4.95
N ILE A 85 6.78 0.00 4.15
CA ILE A 85 6.85 -0.05 2.68
C ILE A 85 8.27 0.15 2.13
N MET A 86 9.02 1.09 2.72
CA MET A 86 10.38 1.43 2.28
C MET A 86 11.37 0.29 2.44
N THR A 87 11.15 -0.63 3.39
CA THR A 87 11.99 -1.82 3.56
C THR A 87 11.94 -2.70 2.31
N TYR A 88 10.75 -2.90 1.75
CA TYR A 88 10.60 -3.70 0.53
C TYR A 88 11.12 -2.95 -0.69
N VAL A 89 10.85 -1.65 -0.79
CA VAL A 89 11.37 -0.81 -1.89
C VAL A 89 12.89 -0.89 -1.95
N SER A 90 13.58 -0.65 -0.84
CA SER A 90 15.03 -0.71 -0.78
C SER A 90 15.57 -2.12 -1.11
N ALA A 91 14.92 -3.17 -0.60
CA ALA A 91 15.31 -4.54 -0.89
C ALA A 91 15.14 -4.89 -2.39
N THR A 92 14.03 -4.51 -3.00
CA THR A 92 13.78 -4.74 -4.43
C THR A 92 14.80 -3.99 -5.29
N LEU A 93 15.05 -2.70 -5.01
CA LEU A 93 16.04 -1.91 -5.76
C LEU A 93 17.46 -2.47 -5.62
N THR A 94 17.82 -2.94 -4.43
CA THR A 94 19.11 -3.60 -4.21
C THR A 94 19.26 -4.84 -5.09
N GLN A 95 18.20 -5.66 -5.21
CA GLN A 95 18.23 -6.84 -6.08
C GLN A 95 18.26 -6.47 -7.57
N LEU A 96 17.43 -5.51 -8.00
CA LEU A 96 17.38 -5.02 -9.38
C LEU A 96 18.73 -4.41 -9.86
N SER A 97 19.58 -3.95 -8.94
CA SER A 97 20.92 -3.46 -9.30
C SER A 97 21.84 -4.56 -9.87
N THR A 98 21.55 -5.83 -9.56
CA THR A 98 22.34 -6.99 -9.98
C THR A 98 21.55 -7.98 -10.83
N ARG A 99 20.23 -7.78 -10.98
CA ARG A 99 19.33 -8.72 -11.62
C ARG A 99 18.38 -8.03 -12.60
N PRO A 100 18.07 -8.67 -13.74
CA PRO A 100 17.20 -8.07 -14.76
C PRO A 100 15.75 -7.96 -14.29
N THR A 101 15.31 -8.89 -13.43
CA THR A 101 13.92 -8.99 -12.97
C THR A 101 13.86 -9.35 -11.50
N VAL A 102 12.89 -8.78 -10.77
CA VAL A 102 12.54 -9.12 -9.39
C VAL A 102 11.02 -9.17 -9.24
N THR A 103 10.50 -10.30 -8.77
CA THR A 103 9.11 -10.54 -8.36
C THR A 103 8.85 -9.99 -6.95
N ILE A 104 7.80 -9.22 -6.78
CA ILE A 104 7.24 -8.84 -5.48
C ILE A 104 6.03 -9.74 -5.22
N LYS A 105 6.08 -10.56 -4.18
CA LYS A 105 5.02 -11.52 -3.82
C LYS A 105 4.32 -11.12 -2.53
N ALA A 106 2.99 -11.12 -2.54
CA ALA A 106 2.17 -10.82 -1.37
C ALA A 106 0.92 -11.69 -1.30
N ARG A 107 0.29 -11.70 -0.12
CA ARG A 107 -0.94 -12.44 0.15
C ARG A 107 -1.93 -11.65 0.99
N GLY A 108 -3.22 -11.88 0.75
CA GLY A 108 -4.33 -11.28 1.50
C GLY A 108 -4.19 -9.77 1.63
N LYS A 109 -4.33 -9.25 2.86
CA LYS A 109 -4.27 -7.81 3.16
C LYS A 109 -2.98 -7.11 2.73
N ARG A 110 -1.89 -7.85 2.46
CA ARG A 110 -0.61 -7.28 2.04
C ARG A 110 -0.49 -7.09 0.52
N ILE A 111 -1.48 -7.54 -0.25
CA ILE A 111 -1.51 -7.33 -1.70
C ILE A 111 -1.48 -5.84 -2.04
N THR A 112 -2.31 -5.01 -1.40
CA THR A 112 -2.30 -3.56 -1.60
C THR A 112 -0.91 -2.96 -1.37
N GLN A 113 -0.24 -3.39 -0.30
CA GLN A 113 1.11 -2.94 0.01
C GLN A 113 2.13 -3.35 -1.07
N ALA A 114 2.00 -4.53 -1.67
CA ALA A 114 2.86 -4.92 -2.80
C ALA A 114 2.61 -4.09 -4.05
N VAL A 115 1.35 -3.72 -4.32
CA VAL A 115 1.01 -2.79 -5.40
C VAL A 115 1.65 -1.42 -5.13
N ASP A 116 1.57 -0.91 -3.90
CA ASP A 116 2.19 0.37 -3.52
C ASP A 116 3.71 0.35 -3.69
N VAL A 117 4.39 -0.74 -3.28
CA VAL A 117 5.84 -0.92 -3.48
C VAL A 117 6.18 -0.87 -4.97
N SER A 118 5.45 -1.63 -5.78
CA SER A 118 5.67 -1.75 -7.22
C SER A 118 5.49 -0.39 -7.92
N GLN A 119 4.41 0.31 -7.58
CA GLN A 119 4.12 1.64 -8.11
C GLN A 119 5.13 2.68 -7.66
N MET A 120 5.61 2.60 -6.41
CA MET A 120 6.62 3.52 -5.90
C MET A 120 7.94 3.36 -6.66
N ILE A 121 8.36 2.13 -6.94
CA ILE A 121 9.58 1.85 -7.70
C ILE A 121 9.48 2.44 -9.10
N VAL A 122 8.43 2.09 -9.86
CA VAL A 122 8.25 2.57 -11.24
C VAL A 122 8.13 4.10 -11.28
N LYS A 123 7.34 4.72 -10.40
CA LYS A 123 7.11 6.17 -10.41
C LYS A 123 8.31 7.00 -9.96
N ARG A 124 9.08 6.51 -8.98
CA ARG A 124 10.23 7.28 -8.43
C ARG A 124 11.54 7.01 -9.17
N MET A 125 11.64 5.89 -9.89
CA MET A 125 12.83 5.50 -10.65
C MET A 125 12.59 5.51 -12.16
N ASP A 126 11.69 6.37 -12.63
CA ASP A 126 11.36 6.56 -14.05
C ASP A 126 12.61 6.84 -14.90
N SER A 127 13.56 7.61 -14.37
CA SER A 127 14.85 7.89 -15.03
C SER A 127 15.78 6.68 -15.19
N VAL A 128 15.53 5.59 -14.47
CA VAL A 128 16.31 4.34 -14.52
C VAL A 128 15.67 3.30 -15.46
N GLY A 129 14.39 3.48 -15.83
CA GLY A 129 13.68 2.59 -16.76
C GLY A 129 13.16 1.29 -16.13
N TYR A 130 12.75 1.33 -14.86
CA TYR A 130 12.07 0.18 -14.25
C TYR A 130 10.59 0.15 -14.61
N LEU A 131 10.11 -1.02 -15.01
CA LEU A 131 8.72 -1.24 -15.41
C LEU A 131 8.13 -2.50 -14.74
N ILE A 132 6.81 -2.55 -14.63
CA ILE A 132 6.09 -3.77 -14.25
C ILE A 132 5.94 -4.63 -15.51
N SER A 133 6.61 -5.77 -15.55
CA SER A 133 6.64 -6.65 -16.73
C SER A 133 5.52 -7.68 -16.73
N ASP A 134 5.10 -8.15 -15.56
CA ASP A 134 4.02 -9.14 -15.42
C ASP A 134 3.31 -9.01 -14.06
N VAL A 135 2.03 -9.39 -14.01
CA VAL A 135 1.23 -9.45 -12.78
C VAL A 135 0.41 -10.74 -12.76
N ARG A 136 0.67 -11.58 -11.78
CA ARG A 136 0.01 -12.88 -11.62
C ARG A 136 -0.79 -12.90 -10.32
N ILE A 137 -2.05 -13.33 -10.39
CA ILE A 137 -2.96 -13.43 -9.23
C ILE A 137 -3.41 -14.88 -9.09
N SER A 138 -3.35 -15.41 -7.87
CA SER A 138 -3.80 -16.77 -7.58
C SER A 138 -4.40 -16.88 -6.18
N SER A 139 -4.59 -18.10 -5.68
CA SER A 139 -5.11 -18.36 -4.34
C SER A 139 -4.43 -19.59 -3.75
N ASP A 140 -3.82 -19.42 -2.58
CA ASP A 140 -3.16 -20.50 -1.84
C ASP A 140 -4.10 -21.00 -0.73
N SER A 141 -4.28 -22.31 -0.62
CA SER A 141 -4.95 -22.92 0.53
C SER A 141 -3.99 -23.00 1.70
N LEU A 142 -4.30 -22.30 2.79
CA LEU A 142 -3.49 -22.25 4.00
C LEU A 142 -4.24 -22.90 5.16
N THR A 143 -3.53 -23.70 5.94
CA THR A 143 -4.04 -24.22 7.21
C THR A 143 -3.97 -23.11 8.26
N SER A 144 -5.11 -22.77 8.82
CA SER A 144 -5.22 -21.81 9.91
C SER A 144 -4.92 -22.48 11.26
N GLN A 145 -4.74 -21.67 12.31
CA GLN A 145 -4.43 -22.15 13.67
C GLN A 145 -5.50 -23.09 14.24
N ASP A 146 -6.75 -22.97 13.77
CA ASP A 146 -7.88 -23.85 14.08
C ASP A 146 -7.90 -25.16 13.25
N GLY A 147 -6.83 -25.45 12.49
CA GLY A 147 -6.70 -26.65 11.65
C GLY A 147 -7.54 -26.63 10.37
N LYS A 148 -8.37 -25.61 10.16
CA LYS A 148 -9.20 -25.47 8.96
C LYS A 148 -8.38 -24.91 7.80
N GLN A 149 -8.65 -25.41 6.60
CA GLN A 149 -8.13 -24.82 5.37
C GLN A 149 -8.90 -23.55 5.03
N ARG A 150 -8.17 -22.50 4.67
CA ARG A 150 -8.71 -21.24 4.16
C ARG A 150 -7.93 -20.82 2.93
N ASN A 151 -8.65 -20.45 1.88
CA ASN A 151 -8.05 -19.89 0.68
C ASN A 151 -7.66 -18.44 0.95
N VAL A 152 -6.44 -18.08 0.57
CA VAL A 152 -5.91 -16.72 0.68
C VAL A 152 -5.41 -16.29 -0.68
N SER A 153 -5.93 -15.17 -1.18
CA SER A 153 -5.49 -14.57 -2.43
C SER A 153 -4.00 -14.26 -2.38
N THR A 154 -3.31 -14.49 -3.49
CA THR A 154 -1.90 -14.19 -3.66
C THR A 154 -1.67 -13.39 -4.93
N MET A 155 -0.64 -12.55 -4.92
CA MET A 155 -0.23 -11.74 -6.06
C MET A 155 1.28 -11.79 -6.18
N GLU A 156 1.76 -11.89 -7.42
CA GLU A 156 3.15 -11.79 -7.84
C GLU A 156 3.24 -10.67 -8.88
N ILE A 157 4.16 -9.72 -8.68
CA ILE A 157 4.37 -8.57 -9.56
C ILE A 157 5.83 -8.58 -9.98
N ASP A 158 6.11 -8.75 -11.26
CA ASP A 158 7.47 -8.73 -11.77
C ASP A 158 7.88 -7.31 -12.14
N ILE A 159 8.99 -6.85 -11.60
CA ILE A 159 9.65 -5.60 -11.95
C ILE A 159 10.89 -5.93 -12.76
N SER A 160 11.04 -5.34 -13.94
CA SER A 160 12.22 -5.50 -14.78
C SER A 160 12.79 -4.14 -15.19
N LYS A 161 14.03 -4.17 -15.69
CA LYS A 161 14.65 -3.03 -16.35
C LYS A 161 14.49 -3.14 -17.87
N GLU A 162 14.14 -2.04 -18.53
CA GLU A 162 14.15 -1.92 -20.00
C GLU A 162 15.58 -1.96 -20.59
#